data_AF-A0A9E1YV71-F1
#
_entry.id   AF-A0A9E1YV71-F1
#
_cell.length_a   1.000
_cell.length_b   1.000
_cell.length_c   1.000
_cell.angle_alpha   90.00
_cell.angle_beta   90.00
_cell.angle_gamma   90.00
#
_symmetry.space_group_name_H-M   'P 1'
#
loop_
_entity.id
_entity.type
_entity.pdbx_description
1 polymer ?
#
loop_
_entity_poly.entity_id
_entity_poly.type
_entity_poly.pdbx_seq_one_letter_code
_entity_poly.pdbx_strand_id
1 'polypeptide(L)'
;YFVAATDNHTHLPTLQLVEREFGSLPELHALERFSADPRASIYDVAPTTAALGWQPQERWADLITRVFGPDGLDDSRSLQELFP
;
A
#
# COMPACT_ATOMS: atom_id res chain seq x y z
N TYR A 1 9.40 -13.58 2.71
CA TYR A 1 8.45 -12.94 3.65
C TYR A 1 8.50 -11.45 3.42
N PHE A 2 7.34 -10.78 3.41
CA PHE A 2 7.27 -9.32 3.38
C PHE A 2 6.75 -8.79 4.71
N VAL A 3 7.42 -7.78 5.25
CA VAL A 3 6.97 -7.01 6.42
C VAL A 3 6.61 -5.63 5.87
N ALA A 4 5.32 -5.38 5.70
CA ALA A 4 4.80 -4.16 5.09
C ALA A 4 3.42 -3.83 5.66
N ALA A 5 2.97 -2.60 5.45
CA ALA A 5 1.57 -2.25 5.66
C ALA A 5 0.65 -3.05 4.71
N THR A 6 -0.62 -3.20 5.09
CA THR A 6 -1.62 -3.92 4.29
C THR A 6 -2.15 -3.13 3.10
N ASP A 7 -1.87 -1.83 3.02
CA ASP A 7 -2.25 -0.93 1.94
C ASP A 7 -1.03 -0.25 1.28
N ASN A 8 -1.28 0.60 0.28
CA ASN A 8 -0.28 1.41 -0.39
C ASN A 8 -0.26 2.85 0.14
N HIS A 9 0.81 3.58 -0.17
CA HIS A 9 1.12 4.91 0.37
C HIS A 9 0.52 6.09 -0.42
N THR A 10 -0.38 5.81 -1.37
CA THR A 10 -1.00 6.81 -2.26
C THR A 10 -2.53 6.72 -2.21
N HIS A 11 -3.21 7.73 -2.74
CA HIS A 11 -4.65 7.66 -2.98
C HIS A 11 -5.02 6.76 -4.19
N LEU A 12 -4.07 6.46 -5.07
CA LEU A 12 -4.34 5.65 -6.25
C LEU A 12 -4.67 4.20 -5.86
N PRO A 13 -5.64 3.57 -6.56
CA PRO A 13 -5.77 2.13 -6.55
C PRO A 13 -4.44 1.48 -6.91
N THR A 14 -4.07 0.43 -6.18
CA THR A 14 -2.76 -0.22 -6.29
C THR A 14 -2.45 -0.68 -7.71
N LEU A 15 -3.43 -1.22 -8.45
CA LEU A 15 -3.19 -1.64 -9.83
C LEU A 15 -2.92 -0.44 -10.75
N GLN A 16 -3.58 0.70 -10.55
CA GLN A 16 -3.26 1.92 -11.29
C GLN A 16 -1.89 2.47 -10.91
N LEU A 17 -1.53 2.40 -9.63
CA LEU A 17 -0.19 2.77 -9.16
C LEU A 17 0.88 1.90 -9.81
N VAL A 18 0.71 0.57 -9.82
CA VAL A 18 1.65 -0.37 -10.44
C VAL A 18 1.76 -0.09 -11.94
N GLU A 19 0.64 0.15 -12.63
CA GLU A 19 0.65 0.46 -14.05
C GLU A 19 1.41 1.77 -14.34
N ARG A 20 1.18 2.81 -13.52
CA ARG A 20 1.88 4.09 -13.62
C ARG A 20 3.40 3.94 -13.45
N GLU A 21 3.83 3.20 -12.43
CA GLU A 21 5.24 3.09 -12.05
C GLU A 21 6.04 2.10 -12.92
N PHE A 22 5.40 1.00 -13.34
CA PHE A 22 6.09 -0.12 -13.99
C PHE A 22 5.64 -0.36 -15.44
N GLY A 23 4.67 0.40 -15.95
CA GLY A 23 4.13 0.22 -17.29
C GLY A 23 3.03 -0.83 -17.35
N SER A 24 3.07 -1.76 -18.29
CA SER A 24 2.00 -2.76 -18.42
C SER A 24 1.85 -3.63 -17.18
N LEU A 25 0.62 -3.81 -16.71
CA LEU A 25 0.33 -4.71 -15.61
C LEU A 25 0.75 -6.16 -15.94
N PRO A 26 1.48 -6.84 -15.03
CA PRO A 26 1.73 -8.27 -15.18
C PRO A 26 0.42 -9.05 -15.01
N GLU A 27 0.47 -10.36 -15.27
CA GLU A 27 -0.66 -11.25 -15.00
C GLU A 27 -1.12 -11.11 -13.54
N LEU A 28 -2.42 -10.83 -13.36
CA LEU A 28 -3.00 -10.57 -12.05
C LEU A 28 -3.34 -11.90 -11.36
N HIS A 29 -2.53 -12.25 -10.37
CA HIS A 29 -2.83 -13.33 -9.43
C HIS A 29 -3.43 -12.69 -8.16
N ALA A 30 -4.69 -12.97 -7.83
CA ALA A 30 -5.50 -12.38 -6.74
C ALA A 30 -6.22 -11.05 -7.06
N LEU A 31 -6.94 -10.99 -8.18
CA LEU A 31 -7.80 -9.85 -8.54
C LEU A 31 -8.86 -9.55 -7.47
N GLU A 32 -9.37 -10.57 -6.77
CA GLU A 32 -10.37 -10.43 -5.71
C GLU A 32 -9.85 -9.56 -4.56
N ARG A 33 -8.56 -9.65 -4.24
CA ARG A 33 -7.92 -8.84 -3.19
C ARG A 33 -7.98 -7.36 -3.53
N PHE A 34 -7.62 -6.99 -4.75
CA PHE A 34 -7.64 -5.60 -5.21
C PHE A 34 -9.05 -5.10 -5.50
N SER A 35 -10.00 -6.00 -5.73
CA SER A 35 -11.42 -5.63 -5.85
C SER A 35 -12.04 -5.33 -4.48
N ALA A 36 -11.67 -6.08 -3.44
CA ALA A 36 -12.17 -5.87 -2.08
C ALA A 36 -11.54 -4.64 -1.39
N ASP A 37 -10.24 -4.42 -1.59
CA ASP A 37 -9.54 -3.21 -1.16
C ASP A 37 -8.67 -2.70 -2.33
N PRO A 38 -9.14 -1.68 -3.08
CA PRO A 38 -8.39 -1.10 -4.20
C PRO A 38 -7.01 -0.59 -3.80
N ARG A 39 -6.78 -0.29 -2.52
CA ARG A 39 -5.50 0.18 -2.00
C ARG A 39 -4.67 -0.91 -1.36
N ALA A 40 -5.09 -2.18 -1.43
CA ALA A 40 -4.31 -3.29 -0.86
C ALA A 40 -2.85 -3.26 -1.34
N SER A 41 -1.90 -3.52 -0.44
CA SER A 41 -0.47 -3.50 -0.75
C SER A 41 -0.13 -4.46 -1.89
N ILE A 42 0.83 -4.07 -2.73
CA ILE A 42 1.40 -4.97 -3.76
C ILE A 42 2.13 -6.16 -3.13
N TYR A 43 2.53 -6.04 -1.86
CA TYR A 43 3.16 -7.10 -1.10
C TYR A 43 2.10 -7.95 -0.41
N ASP A 44 2.17 -9.26 -0.58
CA ASP A 44 1.39 -10.19 0.24
C ASP A 44 2.09 -10.45 1.58
N VAL A 45 1.45 -9.98 2.66
CA VAL A 45 1.93 -10.14 4.03
C VAL A 45 1.32 -11.37 4.72
N ALA A 46 0.33 -12.02 4.11
CA ALA A 46 -0.33 -13.19 4.71
C ALA A 46 0.64 -14.32 5.08
N PRO A 47 1.68 -14.65 4.26
CA PRO A 47 2.68 -15.65 4.64
C PRO A 47 3.46 -15.26 5.90
N THR A 48 3.82 -13.98 6.04
CA THR A 48 4.55 -13.47 7.22
C THR A 48 3.68 -13.54 8.47
N THR A 49 2.42 -13.12 8.33
CA THR A 49 1.44 -13.16 9.42
C THR A 49 1.18 -14.59 9.89
N ALA A 50 0.98 -15.52 8.96
CA ALA A 50 0.73 -16.92 9.30
C ALA A 50 1.95 -17.58 9.96
N ALA A 51 3.16 -17.31 9.45
CA ALA A 51 4.37 -17.96 9.95
C ALA A 51 4.86 -17.39 11.29
N LEU A 52 4.70 -16.08 11.50
CA LEU A 52 5.34 -15.37 12.61
C LEU A 52 4.36 -14.86 13.67
N GLY A 53 3.04 -14.96 13.43
CA GLY A 53 2.03 -14.32 14.28
C GLY A 53 2.09 -12.78 14.23
N TRP A 54 2.88 -12.22 13.33
CA TRP A 54 3.07 -10.78 13.19
C TRP A 54 1.90 -10.15 12.44
N GLN A 55 1.46 -8.97 12.88
CA GLN A 55 0.43 -8.18 12.23
C GLN A 55 0.91 -6.74 12.03
N PRO A 56 0.64 -6.13 10.86
CA PRO A 56 0.85 -4.70 10.68
C PRO A 56 0.06 -3.92 11.74
N GLN A 57 0.71 -2.96 12.38
CA GLN A 57 0.08 -2.15 13.44
C GLN A 57 -0.68 -0.94 12.88
N GLU A 58 -0.35 -0.50 11.67
CA GLU A 58 -0.88 0.72 11.07
C GLU A 58 -0.96 0.56 9.55
N ARG A 59 -1.94 1.23 8.92
CA ARG A 59 -2.01 1.41 7.46
C ARG A 59 -1.24 2.66 7.05
N TRP A 60 -0.76 2.72 5.82
CA TRP A 60 -0.18 3.95 5.26
C TRP A 60 -1.15 5.13 5.30
N ALA A 61 -2.44 4.90 5.05
CA ALA A 61 -3.45 5.95 5.18
C ALA A 61 -3.41 6.61 6.57
N ASP A 62 -3.35 5.81 7.62
CA ASP A 62 -3.41 6.28 9.00
C ASP A 62 -2.14 7.06 9.34
N LEU A 63 -0.97 6.53 8.97
CA LEU A 63 0.32 7.19 9.16
C LEU A 63 0.38 8.54 8.44
N ILE A 64 0.01 8.57 7.16
CA ILE A 64 0.06 9.80 6.35
C ILE A 64 -0.91 10.84 6.88
N THR A 65 -2.14 10.42 7.22
CA THR A 65 -3.15 11.31 7.84
C THR A 65 -2.62 11.91 9.14
N ARG A 66 -1.95 11.10 9.96
CA ARG A 66 -1.41 11.52 11.26
C ARG A 66 -0.25 12.51 11.12
N VAL A 67 0.58 12.38 10.09
CA VAL A 67 1.78 13.22 9.90
C VAL A 67 1.45 14.50 9.12
N PHE A 68 0.62 14.41 8.09
CA PHE A 68 0.40 15.48 7.11
C PHE A 68 -1.03 16.04 7.10
N GLY A 69 -1.93 15.48 7.91
CA GLY A 69 -3.35 15.80 7.88
C GLY A 69 -4.13 15.01 6.81
N PRO A 70 -5.45 15.22 6.73
CA PRO A 70 -6.35 14.43 5.88
C PRO A 70 -6.01 14.49 4.39
N ASP A 71 -5.39 15.59 3.92
CA ASP A 71 -5.03 15.79 2.52
C ASP A 71 -3.64 15.22 2.17
N GLY A 72 -2.93 14.64 3.15
CA GLY A 72 -1.55 14.16 2.98
C GLY A 72 -1.38 13.02 1.96
N LEU A 73 -2.43 12.23 1.71
CA LEU A 73 -2.41 11.17 0.70
C LEU A 73 -2.46 11.72 -0.74
N ASP A 74 -2.92 12.95 -0.89
CA ASP A 74 -3.03 13.65 -2.17
C ASP A 74 -1.83 14.58 -2.43
N ASP A 75 -1.01 14.83 -1.42
CA ASP A 75 0.19 15.66 -1.53
C ASP A 75 1.43 14.84 -1.90
N SER A 76 1.95 15.05 -3.11
CA SER A 76 3.18 14.42 -3.58
C SER A 76 4.42 14.68 -2.71
N ARG A 77 4.41 15.73 -1.88
CA ARG A 77 5.51 16.08 -0.96
C ARG A 77 5.54 15.20 0.27
N SER A 78 4.40 14.66 0.70
CA SER A 78 4.30 13.81 1.89
C SER A 78 5.20 12.57 1.81
N LEU A 79 5.38 12.00 0.61
CA LEU A 79 6.29 10.86 0.42
C LEU A 79 7.77 11.26 0.41
N GLN A 80 8.08 12.43 -0.14
CA GLN A 80 9.45 12.95 -0.15
C GLN A 80 9.94 13.26 1.27
N GLU A 81 9.04 13.70 2.15
CA GLU A 81 9.35 13.95 3.55
C GLU A 81 9.46 12.65 4.39
N LEU A 82 8.74 11.60 4.01
CA LEU A 82 8.83 10.28 4.66
C LEU A 82 10.06 9.46 4.24
N PHE A 83 10.60 9.71 3.05
CA PHE A 83 11.75 9.00 2.48
C PHE A 83 12.81 10.00 1.93
N PRO A 84 13.61 10.63 2.82
CA PRO A 84 14.64 11.59 2.42
C PRO A 84 15.84 10.96 1.71
#